data_AF-A0A9D6SG99-F1
#
_entry.id   AF-A0A9D6SG99-F1
#
_cell.length_a   1.000
_cell.length_b   1.000
_cell.length_c   1.000
_cell.angle_alpha   90.00
_cell.angle_beta   90.00
_cell.angle_gamma   90.00
#
_symmetry.space_group_name_H-M   'P 1'
#
loop_
_entity.id
_entity.type
_entity.pdbx_description
1 polymer ?
#
loop_
_entity_poly.entity_id
_entity_poly.type
_entity_poly.pdbx_seq_one_letter_code
_entity_poly.pdbx_strand_id
1 'polypeptide(L)'
;KMVDAIFRIVPGVLKEQGKAKDPWPNVDAVSGALLYHFGLTEFDFYTVLFGVSRALGMCAQLVINRALGIPITRPKSVSTEWLKSKAKPASAA
;
A
#
# COMPACT_ATOMS: atom_id res chain seq x y z
N LYS A 1 13.76 15.25 -15.31
CA LYS A 1 13.82 14.80 -16.72
C LYS A 1 13.59 13.30 -16.86
N MET A 2 14.33 12.44 -16.14
CA MET A 2 14.13 10.97 -16.23
C MET A 2 12.72 10.50 -15.81
N VAL A 3 12.18 11.05 -14.71
CA VAL A 3 10.81 10.75 -14.26
C VAL A 3 9.75 11.02 -15.34
N ASP A 4 9.86 12.15 -16.06
CA ASP A 4 8.93 12.51 -17.16
C ASP A 4 9.07 11.55 -18.36
N ALA A 5 10.29 11.16 -18.72
CA ALA A 5 10.51 10.16 -19.77
C ALA A 5 9.88 8.81 -19.43
N ILE A 6 10.05 8.36 -18.17
CA ILE A 6 9.44 7.12 -17.66
C ILE A 6 7.91 7.22 -17.73
N PHE A 7 7.33 8.34 -17.29
CA PHE A 7 5.88 8.56 -17.32
C PHE A 7 5.29 8.47 -18.74
N ARG A 8 6.00 8.99 -19.75
CA ARG A 8 5.54 8.97 -21.15
C ARG A 8 5.68 7.62 -21.84
N ILE A 9 6.75 6.88 -21.54
CA ILE A 9 7.12 5.67 -22.29
C ILE A 9 6.58 4.40 -21.63
N VAL A 10 6.79 4.24 -20.32
CA VAL A 10 6.57 2.97 -19.62
C VAL A 10 5.10 2.50 -19.67
N PRO A 11 4.08 3.37 -19.52
CA PRO A 11 2.70 2.90 -19.59
C PRO A 11 2.32 2.25 -20.94
N GLY A 12 2.92 2.70 -22.05
CA GLY A 12 2.73 2.09 -23.38
C GLY A 12 3.32 0.68 -23.44
N VAL A 13 4.58 0.55 -23.02
CA VAL A 13 5.30 -0.73 -22.96
C VAL A 13 4.58 -1.74 -22.07
N LEU A 14 4.08 -1.32 -20.90
CA LEU A 14 3.34 -2.19 -19.98
C LEU A 14 2.01 -2.68 -20.55
N LYS A 15 1.31 -1.84 -21.34
CA LYS A 15 0.09 -2.24 -22.06
C LYS A 15 0.39 -3.26 -23.15
N GLU A 16 1.42 -3.04 -23.96
CA GLU A 16 1.83 -3.96 -25.02
C GLU A 16 2.25 -5.33 -24.46
N GLN A 17 2.95 -5.34 -23.32
CA GLN A 17 3.34 -6.57 -22.64
C GLN A 17 2.12 -7.38 -22.12
N GLY A 18 1.01 -6.71 -21.79
CA GLY A 18 -0.24 -7.34 -21.37
C GLY A 18 -0.24 -8.00 -19.99
N LYS A 19 0.81 -7.80 -19.18
CA LYS A 19 0.92 -8.37 -17.82
C LYS A 19 0.46 -7.43 -16.72
N ALA A 20 0.68 -6.13 -16.89
CA ALA A 20 0.29 -5.13 -15.90
C ALA A 20 -1.22 -4.89 -15.99
N LYS A 21 -1.93 -5.07 -14.86
CA LYS A 21 -3.37 -4.77 -14.78
C LYS A 21 -3.64 -3.28 -14.90
N ASP A 22 -2.83 -2.46 -14.23
CA ASP A 22 -2.86 -1.01 -14.30
C ASP A 22 -1.43 -0.52 -14.61
N PRO A 23 -1.21 0.15 -15.75
CA PRO A 23 0.12 0.54 -16.21
C PRO A 23 0.58 1.92 -15.67
N TRP A 24 -0.21 2.58 -14.82
CA TRP A 24 0.09 3.94 -14.37
C TRP A 24 0.92 3.99 -13.08
N PRO A 25 1.79 5.00 -12.92
CA PRO A 25 2.59 5.15 -11.72
C PRO A 25 1.80 5.75 -10.55
N ASN A 26 2.35 5.62 -9.35
CA ASN A 26 1.82 6.23 -8.12
C ASN A 26 2.74 7.35 -7.60
N VAL A 27 2.42 7.88 -6.42
CA VAL A 27 3.15 9.00 -5.80
C VAL A 27 4.64 8.72 -5.57
N ASP A 28 5.00 7.47 -5.29
CA ASP A 28 6.36 7.06 -4.95
C ASP A 28 7.30 7.07 -6.17
N ALA A 29 6.75 7.06 -7.39
CA ALA A 29 7.51 7.16 -8.63
C ALA A 29 8.13 8.56 -8.85
N VAL A 30 7.69 9.58 -8.09
CA VAL A 30 8.07 10.99 -8.30
C VAL A 30 8.65 11.63 -7.04
N SER A 31 8.08 11.34 -5.86
CA SER A 31 8.40 12.03 -4.60
C SER A 31 9.90 12.05 -4.29
N GLY A 32 10.60 10.93 -4.48
CA GLY A 32 12.03 10.83 -4.19
C GLY A 32 12.92 11.73 -5.06
N ALA A 33 12.57 11.94 -6.33
CA ALA A 33 13.33 12.82 -7.23
C ALA A 33 13.22 14.30 -6.83
N LEU A 34 12.08 14.70 -6.27
CA LEU A 34 11.87 16.06 -5.75
C LEU A 34 12.69 16.28 -4.48
N LEU A 35 12.61 15.36 -3.51
CA LEU A 35 13.38 15.43 -2.27
C LEU A 35 14.89 15.51 -2.56
N TYR A 36 15.36 14.66 -3.46
CA TYR A 36 16.76 14.63 -3.89
C TYR A 36 17.19 15.95 -4.55
N HIS A 37 16.34 16.53 -5.41
CA HIS A 37 16.64 17.79 -6.09
C HIS A 37 16.85 18.96 -5.10
N PHE A 38 16.11 18.97 -3.99
CA PHE A 38 16.23 19.97 -2.94
C PHE A 38 17.26 19.63 -1.85
N GLY A 39 18.10 18.62 -2.08
CA GLY A 39 19.26 18.33 -1.24
C GLY A 39 19.02 17.33 -0.11
N LEU A 40 17.83 16.71 -0.03
CA LEU A 40 17.58 15.63 0.91
C LEU A 40 17.94 14.31 0.22
N THR A 41 19.18 13.84 0.45
CA THR A 41 19.79 12.73 -0.30
C THR A 41 19.87 11.43 0.49
N GLU A 42 19.49 11.48 1.77
CA GLU A 42 19.52 10.35 2.71
C GLU A 42 18.26 9.50 2.52
N PHE A 43 18.31 8.54 1.59
CA PHE A 43 17.16 7.71 1.23
C PHE A 43 16.51 7.00 2.43
N ASP A 44 17.31 6.55 3.41
CA ASP A 44 16.82 5.91 4.63
C ASP A 44 15.92 6.84 5.47
N PHE A 45 16.07 8.16 5.31
CA PHE A 45 15.25 9.16 6.03
C PHE A 45 13.87 9.39 5.37
N TYR A 46 13.66 8.97 4.12
CA TYR A 46 12.42 9.28 3.39
C TYR A 46 11.17 8.69 4.08
N THR A 47 11.32 7.52 4.70
CA THR A 47 10.22 6.88 5.45
C THR A 47 9.80 7.68 6.68
N VAL A 48 10.71 8.48 7.26
CA VAL A 48 10.38 9.39 8.38
C VAL A 48 9.42 10.47 7.90
N LEU A 49 9.69 11.09 6.74
CA LEU A 49 8.81 12.10 6.13
C LEU A 49 7.43 11.52 5.83
N PHE A 50 7.39 10.28 5.32
CA PHE A 50 6.14 9.56 5.10
C PHE A 50 5.39 9.36 6.44
N GLY A 51 6.07 8.90 7.49
CA GLY A 51 5.47 8.73 8.83
C GLY A 51 4.83 10.03 9.37
N VAL A 52 5.54 11.16 9.27
CA VAL A 52 5.05 12.48 9.71
C VAL A 52 3.79 12.87 8.93
N SER A 53 3.79 12.73 7.60
CA SER A 53 2.62 13.01 6.76
C SER A 53 1.42 12.12 7.11
N ARG A 54 1.66 10.82 7.31
CA ARG A 54 0.60 9.84 7.57
C ARG A 54 -0.03 9.99 8.96
N ALA A 55 0.69 10.54 9.92
CA ALA A 55 0.17 10.83 11.27
C ALA A 55 -1.08 11.71 11.23
N LEU A 56 -1.16 12.68 10.31
CA LEU A 56 -2.32 13.58 10.19
C LEU A 56 -3.64 12.81 9.96
N GLY A 57 -3.66 11.91 8.97
CA GLY A 57 -4.84 11.11 8.65
C GLY A 57 -5.15 10.06 9.73
N MET A 58 -4.12 9.39 10.25
CA MET A 58 -4.29 8.37 11.29
C MET A 58 -4.83 8.95 12.59
N CYS A 59 -4.30 10.09 13.05
CA CYS A 59 -4.76 10.77 14.24
C CYS A 59 -6.19 11.30 14.07
N ALA A 60 -6.52 11.88 12.91
CA ALA A 60 -7.89 12.33 12.63
C ALA A 60 -8.89 11.16 12.71
N GLN A 61 -8.59 10.03 12.06
CA GLN A 61 -9.46 8.85 12.14
C GLN A 61 -9.51 8.27 13.56
N LEU A 62 -8.41 8.33 14.32
CA LEU A 62 -8.37 7.85 15.70
C LEU A 62 -9.32 8.64 16.60
N VAL A 63 -9.37 9.97 16.47
CA VAL A 63 -10.30 10.83 17.21
C VAL A 63 -11.74 10.41 16.91
N ILE A 64 -12.09 10.23 15.63
CA ILE A 64 -13.43 9.79 15.22
C ILE A 64 -13.76 8.40 15.79
N ASN A 65 -12.81 7.46 15.75
CA ASN A 65 -13.02 6.12 16.30
C ASN A 65 -13.33 6.14 17.81
N ARG A 66 -12.77 7.09 18.56
CA ARG A 66 -13.07 7.28 19.98
C ARG A 66 -14.42 7.95 20.19
N ALA A 67 -14.72 8.99 19.42
CA ALA A 67 -16.02 9.66 19.46
C ALA A 67 -17.19 8.69 19.18
N LEU A 68 -17.01 7.75 18.24
CA LEU A 68 -18.02 6.75 17.88
C LEU A 68 -18.00 5.49 18.77
N GLY A 69 -17.08 5.41 19.74
CA GLY A 69 -16.99 4.22 20.61
C GLY A 69 -16.68 2.91 19.87
N ILE A 70 -15.91 2.96 18.77
CA ILE A 70 -15.63 1.78 17.95
C ILE A 70 -14.93 0.71 18.81
N PRO A 71 -15.43 -0.54 18.84
CA PRO A 71 -14.89 -1.61 19.68
C PRO A 71 -13.53 -2.12 19.18
N ILE A 72 -12.91 -2.99 19.96
CA ILE A 72 -11.65 -3.63 19.59
C ILE A 72 -11.80 -4.48 18.32
N THR A 73 -10.91 -4.28 17.35
CA THR A 73 -10.79 -5.14 16.18
C THR A 73 -10.16 -6.48 16.60
N ARG A 74 -10.96 -7.55 16.65
CA ARG A 74 -10.52 -8.89 17.08
C ARG A 74 -10.82 -9.96 16.01
N PRO A 75 -10.03 -10.04 14.93
CA PRO A 75 -10.19 -11.07 13.92
C PRO A 75 -9.80 -12.45 14.49
N LYS A 76 -10.45 -13.51 14.01
CA LYS A 76 -10.13 -14.89 14.41
C LYS A 76 -9.07 -15.49 13.48
N SER A 77 -7.91 -15.81 14.04
CA SER A 77 -6.88 -16.59 13.35
C SER A 77 -7.24 -18.07 13.34
N VAL A 78 -6.95 -18.76 12.24
CA VAL A 78 -7.16 -20.21 12.09
C VAL A 78 -5.96 -20.84 11.38
N SER A 79 -5.68 -22.11 11.67
CA SER A 79 -4.61 -22.84 10.99
C SER A 79 -5.08 -23.39 9.64
N THR A 80 -4.14 -23.70 8.76
CA THR A 80 -4.43 -24.42 7.50
C THR A 80 -5.13 -25.75 7.75
N GLU A 81 -4.78 -26.47 8.82
CA GLU A 81 -5.44 -27.72 9.21
C GLU A 81 -6.92 -27.49 9.57
N TRP A 82 -7.21 -26.44 10.33
CA TRP A 82 -8.57 -26.06 10.65
C TRP A 82 -9.37 -25.70 9.38
N LEU A 83 -8.76 -25.00 8.42
CA LEU A 83 -9.40 -24.71 7.13
C LEU A 83 -9.69 -25.99 6.34
N LYS A 84 -8.73 -26.93 6.28
CA LYS A 84 -8.91 -28.23 5.60
C LYS A 84 -10.02 -29.06 6.25
N SER A 85 -10.15 -29.05 7.57
CA SER A 85 -11.21 -29.80 8.26
C SER A 85 -12.60 -29.23 8.01
N LYS A 86 -12.71 -27.91 7.79
CA LYS A 86 -13.97 -27.24 7.44
C LYS A 86 -14.34 -27.33 5.96
N ALA A 87 -13.36 -27.53 5.07
CA ALA A 87 -13.59 -27.64 3.63
C ALA A 87 -14.01 -29.04 3.15
N LYS A 88 -13.88 -30.09 3.99
CA LYS A 88 -14.33 -31.45 3.63
C LYS A 88 -15.87 -31.50 3.60
N PRO A 89 -16.50 -31.99 2.52
CA PRO A 89 -17.96 -32.12 2.45
C PRO A 89 -18.48 -33.11 3.51
N ALA A 90 -19.62 -32.77 4.12
CA ALA A 90 -20.31 -33.57 5.13
C ALA A 90 -21.04 -34.80 4.53
N SER A 91 -20.34 -35.62 3.73
CA SER A 91 -20.85 -36.90 3.26
C SER A 91 -19.70 -37.81 2.78
N ALA A 92 -19.05 -38.46 3.74
CA ALA A 92 -18.28 -39.68 3.51
C ALA A 92 -18.36 -40.55 4.78
N ALA A 93 -19.57 -40.66 5.33
CA ALA A 93 -19.96 -41.61 6.35
C ALA A 93 -21.12 -42.43 5.79
#